data_AF-A0A2V8X4Z4-F1
#
_entry.id   AF-A0A2V8X4Z4-F1
#
_cell.length_a   1.000
_cell.length_b   1.000
_cell.length_c   1.000
_cell.angle_alpha   90.00
_cell.angle_beta   90.00
_cell.angle_gamma   90.00
#
_symmetry.space_group_name_H-M   'P 1'
#
loop_
_entity.id
_entity.type
_entity.pdbx_description
1 polymer ?
#
loop_
_entity_poly.entity_id
_entity_poly.type
_entity_poly.pdbx_seq_one_letter_code
_entity_poly.pdbx_strand_id
1 'polypeptide(L)'
;MLLGVFVLLRTSGCQQHLFTDYRPLDQAGMWSSNVEELKKLNTSDTEVAQLVKAKQAGLSDDACVTLVNDAHQRQHPFVSADSTVNLAHAGYTEAQILEIAQADQLDVISGDAVVLRLVGLSDRAVEMILHRRLKGQRTLGSAQIGRLKNTGLTEKQILERINEGITDAQADREAAAREAARNHSGIGFQRVHGRR
;
A
#
# COMPACT_ATOMS: atom_id res chain seq x y z
N MET A 1 -27.49 -37.58 -45.73
CA MET A 1 -28.13 -36.32 -45.30
C MET A 1 -27.95 -36.24 -43.80
N LEU A 2 -27.28 -35.27 -43.18
CA LEU A 2 -27.12 -33.84 -43.46
C LEU A 2 -25.67 -33.37 -43.18
N LEU A 3 -25.21 -32.46 -44.03
CA LEU A 3 -24.06 -31.58 -43.81
C LEU A 3 -24.34 -30.61 -42.65
N GLY A 4 -23.29 -30.23 -41.92
CA GLY A 4 -23.32 -29.14 -40.96
C GLY A 4 -21.91 -28.63 -40.62
N VAL A 5 -21.24 -28.03 -41.60
CA VAL A 5 -19.92 -27.39 -41.45
C VAL A 5 -20.11 -26.04 -40.75
N PHE A 6 -19.70 -25.95 -39.48
CA PHE A 6 -19.64 -24.68 -38.74
C PHE A 6 -18.32 -23.98 -39.03
N VAL A 7 -18.34 -23.03 -39.96
CA VAL A 7 -17.22 -22.12 -40.23
C VAL A 7 -17.24 -21.03 -39.16
N LEU A 8 -16.34 -21.14 -38.16
CA LEU A 8 -16.02 -20.05 -37.24
C LEU A 8 -14.92 -19.20 -37.85
N LEU A 9 -15.32 -18.19 -38.61
CA LEU A 9 -14.48 -17.04 -38.99
C LEU A 9 -14.14 -16.25 -37.71
N ARG A 10 -13.02 -16.59 -37.07
CA ARG A 10 -12.35 -15.69 -36.13
C ARG A 10 -11.62 -14.63 -36.97
N THR A 11 -12.30 -13.52 -37.21
CA THR A 11 -11.65 -12.27 -37.62
C THR A 11 -10.77 -11.81 -36.46
N SER A 12 -9.49 -12.15 -36.51
CA SER A 12 -8.47 -11.47 -35.71
C SER A 12 -8.44 -10.02 -36.18
N GLY A 13 -9.17 -9.16 -35.46
CA GLY A 13 -9.13 -7.72 -35.66
C GLY A 13 -7.69 -7.25 -35.52
N CYS A 14 -7.19 -6.60 -36.57
CA CYS A 14 -5.95 -5.85 -36.54
C CYS A 14 -5.92 -4.96 -35.29
N GLN A 15 -4.95 -5.18 -34.42
CA GLN A 15 -4.57 -4.21 -33.40
C GLN A 15 -4.08 -2.96 -34.13
N GLN A 16 -4.97 -2.00 -34.36
CA GLN A 16 -4.53 -0.63 -34.52
C GLN A 16 -3.87 -0.25 -33.19
N HIS A 17 -2.54 -0.31 -33.14
CA HIS A 17 -1.77 0.44 -32.15
C HIS A 17 -2.11 1.91 -32.39
N LEU A 18 -3.18 2.39 -31.73
CA LEU A 18 -3.33 3.80 -31.46
C LEU A 18 -2.03 4.18 -30.72
N PHE A 19 -1.28 5.11 -31.31
CA PHE A 19 -0.09 5.65 -30.68
C PHE A 19 -0.50 6.20 -29.32
N THR A 20 0.16 5.74 -28.26
CA THR A 20 -0.08 6.21 -26.89
C THR A 20 0.04 7.74 -26.85
N ASP A 21 -0.92 8.40 -26.22
CA ASP A 21 -0.92 9.85 -26.07
C ASP A 21 -0.13 10.28 -24.83
N TYR A 22 1.06 10.85 -25.05
CA TYR A 22 1.94 11.33 -23.98
C TYR A 22 1.71 12.82 -23.61
N ARG A 23 0.84 13.55 -24.33
CA ARG A 23 0.57 14.97 -24.03
C ARG A 23 0.12 15.22 -22.58
N PRO A 24 -0.65 14.33 -21.91
CA PRO A 24 -1.00 14.52 -20.50
C PRO A 24 0.21 14.58 -19.55
N LEU A 25 1.32 13.88 -19.87
CA LEU A 25 2.53 13.91 -19.03
C LEU A 25 3.30 15.20 -19.20
N ASP A 26 3.40 15.70 -20.44
CA ASP A 26 3.98 17.01 -20.72
C ASP A 26 3.18 18.13 -20.02
N GLN A 27 1.84 18.05 -20.05
CA GLN A 27 0.95 18.95 -19.31
C GLN A 27 1.11 18.84 -17.78
N ALA A 28 1.47 17.66 -17.27
CA ALA A 28 1.80 17.45 -15.86
C ALA A 28 3.23 17.91 -15.50
N GLY A 29 3.98 18.47 -16.47
CA GLY A 29 5.32 19.00 -16.27
C GLY A 29 6.42 17.94 -16.22
N MET A 30 6.19 16.77 -16.83
CA MET A 30 7.23 15.74 -16.98
C MET A 30 8.25 16.16 -18.05
N TRP A 31 9.54 16.03 -17.75
CA TRP A 31 10.59 16.36 -18.72
C TRP A 31 10.54 15.48 -19.98
N SER A 32 10.85 16.10 -21.12
CA SER A 32 10.82 15.43 -22.42
C SER A 32 11.75 14.21 -22.48
N SER A 33 12.89 14.24 -21.79
CA SER A 33 13.80 13.09 -21.66
C SER A 33 13.11 11.87 -21.06
N ASN A 34 12.36 12.05 -19.98
CA ASN A 34 11.65 10.97 -19.29
C ASN A 34 10.45 10.49 -20.13
N VAL A 35 9.76 11.39 -20.84
CA VAL A 35 8.72 10.99 -21.81
C VAL A 35 9.31 10.11 -22.93
N GLU A 36 10.51 10.43 -23.45
CA GLU A 36 11.19 9.58 -24.43
C GLU A 36 11.62 8.23 -23.85
N GLU A 37 11.95 8.15 -22.56
CA GLU A 37 12.21 6.88 -21.89
C GLU A 37 10.94 6.03 -21.76
N LEU A 38 9.82 6.63 -21.35
CA LEU A 38 8.53 5.94 -21.30
C LEU A 38 8.10 5.41 -22.69
N LYS A 39 8.35 6.17 -23.76
CA LYS A 39 8.11 5.68 -25.13
C LYS A 39 8.90 4.41 -25.45
N LYS A 40 10.18 4.33 -25.03
CA LYS A 40 11.01 3.13 -25.22
C LYS A 40 10.49 1.93 -24.43
N LEU A 41 9.80 2.17 -23.32
CA LEU A 41 9.14 1.15 -22.52
C LEU A 41 7.79 0.69 -23.12
N ASN A 42 7.34 1.25 -24.24
CA ASN A 42 6.03 0.93 -24.85
C ASN A 42 4.84 1.11 -23.87
N THR A 43 4.88 2.15 -23.05
CA THR A 43 3.81 2.48 -22.09
C THR A 43 2.45 2.67 -22.78
N SER A 44 1.38 2.19 -22.15
CA SER A 44 0.00 2.32 -22.63
C SER A 44 -0.68 3.61 -22.16
N ASP A 45 -1.80 4.00 -22.78
CA ASP A 45 -2.60 5.16 -22.37
C ASP A 45 -3.08 5.05 -20.90
N THR A 46 -3.40 3.83 -20.46
CA THR A 46 -3.78 3.56 -19.07
C THR A 46 -2.63 3.90 -18.12
N GLU A 47 -1.42 3.46 -18.43
CA GLU A 47 -0.24 3.74 -17.62
C GLU A 47 0.13 5.22 -17.64
N VAL A 48 -0.04 5.91 -18.78
CA VAL A 48 0.11 7.37 -18.85
C VAL A 48 -0.83 8.06 -17.86
N ALA A 49 -2.10 7.67 -17.80
CA ALA A 49 -3.04 8.24 -16.82
C ALA A 49 -2.63 7.98 -15.36
N GLN A 50 -2.05 6.80 -15.08
CA GLN A 50 -1.53 6.44 -13.75
C GLN A 50 -0.31 7.30 -13.38
N LEU A 51 0.60 7.51 -14.33
CA LEU A 51 1.77 8.36 -14.14
C LEU A 51 1.42 9.83 -13.91
N VAL A 52 0.40 10.35 -14.60
CA VAL A 52 -0.08 11.72 -14.36
C VAL A 52 -0.53 11.88 -12.91
N LYS A 53 -1.28 10.90 -12.35
CA LYS A 53 -1.67 10.92 -10.94
C LYS A 53 -0.47 10.90 -10.00
N ALA A 54 0.49 10.01 -10.27
CA ALA A 54 1.70 9.89 -9.46
C ALA A 54 2.52 11.19 -9.46
N LYS A 55 2.70 11.81 -10.64
CA LYS A 55 3.38 13.10 -10.81
C LYS A 55 2.66 14.23 -10.05
N GLN A 56 1.33 14.28 -10.13
CA GLN A 56 0.53 15.26 -9.40
C GLN A 56 0.62 15.12 -7.88
N ALA A 57 0.90 13.91 -7.38
CA ALA A 57 1.19 13.67 -5.97
C ALA A 57 2.63 14.02 -5.56
N GLY A 58 3.43 14.55 -6.49
CA GLY A 58 4.77 15.07 -6.23
C GLY A 58 5.91 14.09 -6.50
N LEU A 59 5.64 12.93 -7.14
CA LEU A 59 6.72 12.03 -7.54
C LEU A 59 7.60 12.66 -8.63
N SER A 60 8.89 12.40 -8.55
CA SER A 60 9.88 12.73 -9.57
C SER A 60 9.63 11.99 -10.88
N ASP A 61 10.15 12.56 -11.98
CA ASP A 61 10.02 11.93 -13.30
C ASP A 61 10.80 10.62 -13.37
N ASP A 62 11.95 10.56 -12.71
CA ASP A 62 12.78 9.35 -12.62
C ASP A 62 12.06 8.24 -11.83
N ALA A 63 11.36 8.59 -10.75
CA ALA A 63 10.53 7.63 -10.02
C ALA A 63 9.37 7.11 -10.90
N CYS A 64 8.73 7.98 -11.69
CA CYS A 64 7.68 7.58 -12.63
C CYS A 64 8.17 6.57 -13.68
N VAL A 65 9.34 6.82 -14.29
CA VAL A 65 9.96 5.89 -15.24
C VAL A 65 10.29 4.56 -14.56
N THR A 66 10.87 4.62 -13.35
CA THR A 66 11.24 3.43 -12.59
C THR A 66 10.03 2.56 -12.26
N LEU A 67 8.91 3.15 -11.83
CA LEU A 67 7.66 2.43 -11.53
C LEU A 67 7.13 1.63 -12.73
N VAL A 68 7.15 2.22 -13.93
CA VAL A 68 6.73 1.54 -15.16
C VAL A 68 7.70 0.43 -15.53
N ASN A 69 9.01 0.73 -15.49
CA ASN A 69 10.03 -0.26 -15.80
C ASN A 69 9.94 -1.48 -14.87
N ASP A 70 9.75 -1.28 -13.56
CA ASP A 70 9.62 -2.37 -12.59
C ASP A 70 8.36 -3.22 -12.83
N ALA A 71 7.23 -2.59 -13.16
CA ALA A 71 6.01 -3.30 -13.52
C ALA A 71 6.20 -4.13 -14.81
N HIS A 72 6.82 -3.54 -15.83
CA HIS A 72 7.09 -4.21 -17.11
C HIS A 72 8.07 -5.38 -16.97
N GLN A 73 9.10 -5.26 -16.12
CA GLN A 73 10.01 -6.37 -15.79
C GLN A 73 9.26 -7.58 -15.21
N ARG A 74 8.11 -7.34 -14.58
CA ARG A 74 7.20 -8.37 -14.06
C ARG A 74 5.99 -8.65 -14.94
N GLN A 75 6.03 -8.20 -16.19
CA GLN A 75 5.08 -8.54 -17.24
C GLN A 75 3.64 -8.07 -16.97
N HIS A 76 3.47 -6.98 -16.22
CA HIS A 76 2.18 -6.33 -16.05
C HIS A 76 2.30 -4.82 -16.26
N PRO A 77 1.21 -4.13 -16.64
CA PRO A 77 1.21 -2.68 -16.72
C PRO A 77 1.28 -2.06 -15.31
N PHE A 78 1.80 -0.83 -15.23
CA PHE A 78 1.72 -0.04 -14.00
C PHE A 78 0.29 0.50 -13.79
N VAL A 79 -0.38 0.01 -12.74
CA VAL A 79 -1.78 0.38 -12.41
C VAL A 79 -1.98 0.86 -10.96
N SER A 80 -0.90 0.96 -10.20
CA SER A 80 -0.92 1.17 -8.74
C SER A 80 -0.73 2.64 -8.33
N ALA A 81 -1.15 3.61 -9.16
CA ALA A 81 -0.90 5.02 -8.84
C ALA A 81 -1.64 5.45 -7.57
N ASP A 82 -2.88 5.01 -7.34
CA ASP A 82 -3.63 5.40 -6.15
C ASP A 82 -2.91 4.95 -4.86
N SER A 83 -2.28 3.77 -4.86
CA SER A 83 -1.44 3.29 -3.77
C SER A 83 -0.15 4.10 -3.60
N THR A 84 0.51 4.45 -4.71
CA THR A 84 1.67 5.35 -4.71
C THR A 84 1.31 6.73 -4.13
N VAL A 85 0.20 7.32 -4.56
CA VAL A 85 -0.30 8.61 -4.07
C VAL A 85 -0.59 8.55 -2.57
N ASN A 86 -1.26 7.49 -2.11
CA ASN A 86 -1.56 7.30 -0.69
C ASN A 86 -0.30 7.21 0.18
N LEU A 87 0.73 6.50 -0.30
CA LEU A 87 2.02 6.41 0.39
C LEU A 87 2.74 7.76 0.40
N ALA A 88 2.78 8.47 -0.73
CA ALA A 88 3.39 9.79 -0.82
C ALA A 88 2.71 10.79 0.14
N HIS A 89 1.38 10.82 0.17
CA HIS A 89 0.62 11.66 1.09
C HIS A 89 0.79 11.28 2.56
N ALA A 90 1.03 10.00 2.86
CA ALA A 90 1.40 9.55 4.21
C ALA A 90 2.86 9.88 4.57
N GLY A 91 3.61 10.49 3.64
CA GLY A 91 4.98 10.97 3.84
C GLY A 91 6.06 9.90 3.67
N TYR A 92 5.75 8.78 3.00
CA TYR A 92 6.78 7.83 2.59
C TYR A 92 7.67 8.46 1.52
N THR A 93 8.97 8.19 1.58
CA THR A 93 9.92 8.70 0.59
C THR A 93 9.79 7.95 -0.73
N GLU A 94 10.22 8.57 -1.83
CA GLU A 94 10.23 7.90 -3.13
C GLU A 94 11.03 6.59 -3.09
N ALA A 95 12.17 6.57 -2.39
CA ALA A 95 12.97 5.36 -2.22
C ALA A 95 12.18 4.22 -1.54
N GLN A 96 11.37 4.54 -0.52
CA GLN A 96 10.50 3.56 0.13
C GLN A 96 9.38 3.08 -0.79
N ILE A 97 8.74 4.00 -1.52
CA ILE A 97 7.69 3.66 -2.49
C ILE A 97 8.25 2.74 -3.58
N LEU A 98 9.43 3.05 -4.11
CA LEU A 98 10.12 2.25 -5.11
C LEU A 98 10.56 0.88 -4.57
N GLU A 99 10.99 0.77 -3.31
CA GLU A 99 11.27 -0.54 -2.68
C GLU A 99 9.99 -1.41 -2.65
N ILE A 100 8.84 -0.82 -2.31
CA ILE A 100 7.56 -1.53 -2.28
C ILE A 100 7.12 -1.91 -3.70
N ALA A 101 7.30 -1.02 -4.67
CA ALA A 101 7.05 -1.28 -6.08
C ALA A 101 7.94 -2.43 -6.57
N GLN A 102 9.23 -2.43 -6.25
CA GLN A 102 10.17 -3.49 -6.59
C GLN A 102 9.86 -4.85 -5.92
N ALA A 103 8.99 -4.88 -4.90
CA ALA A 103 8.47 -6.12 -4.34
C ALA A 103 7.11 -6.56 -4.93
N ASP A 104 6.51 -5.77 -5.81
CA ASP A 104 5.15 -5.95 -6.35
C ASP A 104 4.03 -5.83 -5.32
N GLN A 105 4.26 -4.99 -4.31
CA GLN A 105 3.40 -4.93 -3.13
C GLN A 105 2.67 -3.60 -2.92
N LEU A 106 2.74 -2.65 -3.87
CA LEU A 106 2.10 -1.32 -3.72
C LEU A 106 0.63 -1.44 -3.33
N ASP A 107 -0.17 -2.18 -4.11
CA ASP A 107 -1.60 -2.34 -3.85
C ASP A 107 -1.89 -3.24 -2.64
N VAL A 108 -0.96 -4.13 -2.30
CA VAL A 108 -1.11 -5.11 -1.21
C VAL A 108 -0.91 -4.45 0.16
N ILE A 109 0.12 -3.60 0.31
CA ILE A 109 0.54 -3.11 1.63
C ILE A 109 0.29 -1.63 1.86
N SER A 110 -0.01 -0.84 0.83
CA SER A 110 -0.13 0.62 0.94
C SER A 110 -1.12 1.08 2.01
N GLY A 111 -2.35 0.57 2.01
CA GLY A 111 -3.36 0.95 3.01
C GLY A 111 -2.90 0.65 4.43
N ASP A 112 -2.29 -0.52 4.60
CA ASP A 112 -1.79 -0.99 5.88
C ASP A 112 -0.58 -0.16 6.37
N ALA A 113 0.30 0.22 5.44
CA ALA A 113 1.45 1.11 5.68
C ALA A 113 1.00 2.53 6.07
N VAL A 114 -0.06 3.05 5.45
CA VAL A 114 -0.66 4.33 5.83
C VAL A 114 -1.19 4.27 7.27
N VAL A 115 -1.90 3.20 7.63
CA VAL A 115 -2.43 3.02 8.99
C VAL A 115 -1.31 2.98 10.03
N LEU A 116 -0.17 2.32 9.75
CA LEU A 116 0.98 2.28 10.68
C LEU A 116 1.49 3.69 11.05
N ARG A 117 1.53 4.62 10.09
CA ARG A 117 1.88 6.03 10.35
C ARG A 117 0.78 6.79 11.08
N LEU A 118 -0.49 6.56 10.75
CA LEU A 118 -1.63 7.19 11.43
C LEU A 118 -1.76 6.76 12.91
N VAL A 119 -1.37 5.53 13.23
CA VAL A 119 -1.21 5.05 14.62
C VAL A 119 -0.12 5.84 15.37
N GLY A 120 0.68 6.63 14.66
CA GLY A 120 1.72 7.50 15.19
C GLY A 120 2.98 6.74 15.59
N LEU A 121 3.22 5.56 15.01
CA LEU A 121 4.46 4.82 15.24
C LEU A 121 5.65 5.65 14.76
N SER A 122 6.80 5.52 15.43
CA SER A 122 8.04 6.10 14.95
C SER A 122 8.40 5.55 13.56
N ASP A 123 9.08 6.37 12.74
CA ASP A 123 9.51 5.97 11.39
C ASP A 123 10.30 4.67 11.41
N ARG A 124 11.17 4.49 12.41
CA ARG A 124 11.94 3.27 12.62
C ARG A 124 11.05 2.05 12.86
N ALA A 125 10.01 2.18 13.68
CA ALA A 125 9.09 1.08 13.95
C ALA A 125 8.28 0.71 12.69
N VAL A 126 7.81 1.72 11.96
CA VAL A 126 7.12 1.55 10.67
C VAL A 126 8.01 0.81 9.67
N GLU A 127 9.25 1.27 9.50
CA GLU A 127 10.24 0.66 8.58
C GLU A 127 10.52 -0.80 8.94
N MET A 128 10.74 -1.10 10.22
CA MET A 128 10.95 -2.48 10.68
C MET A 128 9.76 -3.39 10.34
N ILE A 129 8.53 -2.91 10.55
CA ILE A 129 7.31 -3.69 10.25
C ILE A 129 7.14 -3.86 8.75
N LEU A 130 7.32 -2.78 7.98
CA LEU A 130 7.19 -2.78 6.52
C LEU A 130 8.19 -3.72 5.87
N HIS A 131 9.46 -3.63 6.25
CA HIS A 131 10.52 -4.46 5.68
C HIS A 131 10.31 -5.96 5.99
N ARG A 132 9.74 -6.29 7.16
CA ARG A 132 9.30 -7.68 7.45
C ARG A 132 8.20 -8.14 6.51
N ARG A 133 7.19 -7.31 6.27
CA ARG A 133 6.07 -7.63 5.37
C ARG A 133 6.55 -7.83 3.93
N LEU A 134 7.43 -6.96 3.45
CA LEU A 134 8.05 -7.08 2.13
C LEU A 134 8.82 -8.41 1.98
N LYS A 135 9.44 -8.90 3.06
CA LYS A 135 10.10 -10.21 3.12
C LYS A 135 9.15 -11.40 3.33
N GLY A 136 7.84 -11.18 3.32
CA GLY A 136 6.84 -12.21 3.61
C GLY A 136 6.88 -12.73 5.06
N GLN A 137 7.56 -12.02 5.97
CA GLN A 137 7.61 -12.40 7.37
C GLN A 137 6.31 -11.99 8.07
N ARG A 138 5.82 -12.88 8.93
CA ARG A 138 4.59 -12.64 9.69
C ARG A 138 4.76 -11.40 10.58
N THR A 139 3.79 -10.50 10.49
CA THR A 139 3.64 -9.36 11.38
C THR A 139 2.19 -9.28 11.86
N LEU A 140 1.94 -8.48 12.89
CA LEU A 140 0.58 -8.14 13.28
C LEU A 140 -0.06 -7.23 12.23
N GLY A 141 -1.39 -7.30 12.11
CA GLY A 141 -2.18 -6.36 11.35
C GLY A 141 -2.00 -4.92 11.88
N SER A 142 -2.07 -3.94 10.98
CA SER A 142 -1.93 -2.52 11.32
C SER A 142 -2.98 -2.08 12.36
N ALA A 143 -4.21 -2.62 12.26
CA ALA A 143 -5.29 -2.40 13.22
C ALA A 143 -4.97 -2.95 14.62
N GLN A 144 -4.47 -4.18 14.72
CA GLN A 144 -4.05 -4.79 15.99
C GLN A 144 -2.91 -4.01 16.64
N ILE A 145 -1.94 -3.58 15.84
CA ILE A 145 -0.84 -2.72 16.32
C ILE A 145 -1.40 -1.40 16.90
N GLY A 146 -2.35 -0.77 16.19
CA GLY A 146 -3.04 0.42 16.66
C GLY A 146 -3.79 0.21 17.99
N ARG A 147 -4.55 -0.88 18.10
CA ARG A 147 -5.26 -1.23 19.34
C ARG A 147 -4.30 -1.44 20.50
N LEU A 148 -3.25 -2.26 20.32
CA LEU A 148 -2.24 -2.49 21.35
C LEU A 148 -1.62 -1.18 21.83
N LYS A 149 -1.23 -0.30 20.90
CA LYS A 149 -0.69 1.02 21.25
C LYS A 149 -1.69 1.88 22.04
N ASN A 150 -2.96 1.89 21.64
CA ASN A 150 -4.03 2.61 22.34
C ASN A 150 -4.32 2.09 23.76
N THR A 151 -3.89 0.86 24.08
CA THR A 151 -3.92 0.32 25.45
C THR A 151 -2.70 0.71 26.30
N GLY A 152 -1.82 1.55 25.77
CA GLY A 152 -0.61 2.03 26.45
C GLY A 152 0.62 1.14 26.28
N LEU A 153 0.62 0.17 25.35
CA LEU A 153 1.85 -0.54 25.01
C LEU A 153 2.84 0.39 24.31
N THR A 154 4.09 0.30 24.70
CA THR A 154 5.21 0.94 24.01
C THR A 154 5.50 0.24 22.68
N GLU A 155 6.11 0.95 21.74
CA GLU A 155 6.52 0.38 20.45
C GLU A 155 7.47 -0.81 20.62
N LYS A 156 8.37 -0.74 21.61
CA LYS A 156 9.27 -1.86 21.95
C LYS A 156 8.47 -3.12 22.29
N GLN A 157 7.46 -2.99 23.16
CA GLN A 157 6.62 -4.13 23.54
C GLN A 157 5.85 -4.66 22.33
N ILE A 158 5.30 -3.80 21.47
CA ILE A 158 4.60 -4.24 20.25
C ILE A 158 5.55 -5.01 19.33
N LEU A 159 6.78 -4.53 19.14
CA LEU A 159 7.80 -5.23 18.35
C LEU A 159 8.21 -6.56 18.98
N GLU A 160 8.27 -6.67 20.31
CA GLU A 160 8.47 -7.95 21.01
C GLU A 160 7.35 -8.95 20.68
N ARG A 161 6.08 -8.54 20.70
CA ARG A 161 4.94 -9.42 20.30
C ARG A 161 5.08 -9.90 18.86
N ILE A 162 5.47 -9.01 17.96
CA ILE A 162 5.72 -9.33 16.55
C ILE A 162 6.88 -10.34 16.44
N ASN A 163 7.93 -10.20 17.24
CA ASN A 163 9.07 -11.13 17.29
C ASN A 163 8.70 -12.49 17.87
N GLU A 164 7.84 -12.53 18.88
CA GLU A 164 7.28 -13.75 19.47
C GLU A 164 6.30 -14.45 18.52
N GLY A 165 5.91 -13.80 17.42
CA GLY A 165 5.06 -14.38 16.39
C GLY A 165 3.61 -14.55 16.84
N ILE A 166 3.13 -13.72 17.76
CA ILE A 166 1.73 -13.80 18.18
C ILE A 166 0.79 -13.50 17.02
N THR A 167 -0.38 -14.09 17.06
CA THR A 167 -1.44 -13.92 16.07
C THR A 167 -2.28 -12.66 16.34
N ASP A 168 -2.95 -12.14 15.31
CA ASP A 168 -3.90 -11.03 15.48
C ASP A 168 -4.98 -11.35 16.53
N ALA A 169 -5.49 -12.59 16.56
CA ALA A 169 -6.45 -13.04 17.56
C ALA A 169 -5.88 -13.07 19.00
N GLN A 170 -4.57 -13.26 19.16
CA GLN A 170 -3.91 -13.12 20.47
C GLN A 170 -3.74 -11.65 20.85
N ALA A 171 -3.29 -10.81 19.91
CA ALA A 171 -3.19 -9.37 20.10
C ALA A 171 -4.55 -8.73 20.46
N ASP A 172 -5.63 -9.17 19.80
CA ASP A 172 -6.98 -8.67 20.07
C ASP A 172 -7.48 -9.06 21.46
N ARG A 173 -7.15 -10.27 21.93
CA ARG A 173 -7.45 -10.71 23.30
C ARG A 173 -6.64 -9.93 24.33
N GLU A 174 -5.37 -9.68 24.08
CA GLU A 174 -4.53 -8.83 24.95
C GLU A 174 -5.09 -7.41 25.02
N ALA A 175 -5.37 -6.80 23.87
CA ALA A 175 -5.95 -5.45 23.80
C ALA A 175 -7.28 -5.37 24.56
N ALA A 176 -8.20 -6.31 24.34
CA ALA A 176 -9.49 -6.34 25.02
C ALA A 176 -9.34 -6.48 26.55
N ALA A 177 -8.43 -7.34 27.02
CA ALA A 177 -8.17 -7.51 28.45
C ALA A 177 -7.63 -6.21 29.09
N ARG A 178 -6.74 -5.50 28.39
CA ARG A 178 -6.16 -4.23 28.86
C ARG A 178 -7.18 -3.10 28.82
N GLU A 179 -8.00 -3.02 27.78
CA GLU A 179 -9.11 -2.07 27.67
C GLU A 179 -10.10 -2.27 28.82
N ALA A 180 -10.48 -3.51 29.12
CA ALA A 180 -11.37 -3.82 30.25
C ALA A 180 -10.75 -3.43 31.60
N ALA A 181 -9.48 -3.75 31.83
CA ALA A 181 -8.78 -3.37 33.06
C ALA A 181 -8.73 -1.84 33.25
N ARG A 182 -8.45 -1.09 32.18
CA ARG A 182 -8.45 0.39 32.19
C ARG A 182 -9.85 0.96 32.44
N ASN A 183 -10.88 0.39 31.81
CA ASN A 183 -12.24 0.85 32.01
C ASN A 183 -12.74 0.57 33.43
N HIS A 184 -12.25 -0.50 34.08
CA HIS A 184 -12.62 -0.86 35.45
C HIS A 184 -11.74 -0.20 36.53
N SER A 185 -10.57 0.34 36.19
CA SER A 185 -9.72 1.10 37.10
C SER A 185 -10.33 2.48 37.38
N GLY A 186 -11.33 2.52 38.25
CA GLY A 186 -12.03 3.75 38.65
C GLY A 186 -13.50 3.56 39.02
N ILE A 187 -14.12 2.40 38.72
CA ILE A 187 -15.53 2.13 39.05
C ILE A 187 -15.67 1.52 40.44
N GLY A 188 -15.00 2.12 41.43
CA GLY A 188 -15.28 1.86 42.83
C GLY A 188 -16.64 2.45 43.17
N PHE A 189 -17.72 1.69 42.96
CA PHE A 189 -19.02 2.02 43.56
C PHE A 189 -18.85 1.98 45.08
N GLN A 190 -18.50 3.10 45.70
CA GLN A 190 -18.67 3.30 47.14
C GLN A 190 -20.17 3.31 47.40
N ARG A 191 -20.69 2.19 47.92
CA ARG A 191 -22.02 2.18 48.53
C ARG A 191 -21.98 3.14 49.72
N VAL A 192 -22.47 4.36 49.53
CA VAL A 192 -22.72 5.28 50.64
C VAL A 192 -23.84 4.67 51.47
N HIS A 193 -23.49 4.01 52.57
CA HIS A 193 -24.48 3.64 53.57
C HIS A 193 -24.96 4.92 54.26
N GLY A 194 -26.17 5.34 53.87
CA GLY A 194 -26.90 6.43 54.55
C GLY A 194 -26.99 6.15 56.04
N ARG A 195 -26.56 7.14 56.83
CA ARG A 195 -26.56 7.12 58.29
C ARG A 195 -28.01 7.19 58.78
N ARG A 196 -28.40 6.25 59.65
CA ARG A 196 -29.67 6.28 60.42
C ARG A 196 -29.73 7.47 61.35
#